data_AF-A0A1G5HYV2-F1
#
_entry.id   AF-A0A1G5HYV2-F1
#
_cell.length_a   1.000
_cell.length_b   1.000
_cell.length_c   1.000
_cell.angle_alpha   90.00
_cell.angle_beta   90.00
_cell.angle_gamma   90.00
#
_symmetry.space_group_name_H-M   'P 1'
#
loop_
_entity.id
_entity.type
_entity.pdbx_description
1 polymer ?
#
loop_
_entity_poly.entity_id
_entity_poly.type
_entity_poly.pdbx_seq_one_letter_code
_entity_poly.pdbx_strand_id
1 'polypeptide(L)'
;MLLTIFLTIVFCAAITLMLFSAVAFIQNEKFFSSAPREAQKVIIPREKELFYGARTIGWTLMVFSILMILGVGVISIWDGFRSGFTFTQFFVRFVLIFTVYKIYDMICFDYFLLMKYKFFQYYFPEVDSVYSGRKYGYNIKRQLLKLLVIFPAASALAAWICTLFG
;
A
#
# COMPACT_ATOMS: atom_id res chain seq x y z
N MET A 1 9.54 0.07 -20.46
CA MET A 1 9.78 1.20 -19.53
C MET A 1 8.53 2.04 -19.31
N LEU A 2 7.87 2.57 -20.36
CA LEU A 2 6.60 3.32 -20.24
C LEU A 2 5.50 2.53 -19.51
N LEU A 3 5.30 1.26 -19.88
CA LEU A 3 4.33 0.40 -19.20
C LEU A 3 4.68 0.20 -17.72
N THR A 4 5.97 0.07 -17.37
CA THR A 4 6.42 -0.04 -15.98
C THR A 4 6.05 1.20 -15.17
N ILE A 5 6.24 2.40 -15.74
CA ILE A 5 5.86 3.67 -15.11
C ILE A 5 4.34 3.71 -14.91
N PHE A 6 3.57 3.38 -15.95
CA PHE A 6 2.11 3.31 -15.86
C PHE A 6 1.65 2.35 -14.76
N LEU A 7 2.18 1.12 -14.73
CA LEU A 7 1.85 0.11 -13.73
C LEU A 7 2.24 0.55 -12.32
N THR A 8 3.33 1.31 -12.17
CA THR A 8 3.73 1.89 -10.88
C THR A 8 2.70 2.91 -10.39
N ILE A 9 2.23 3.79 -11.28
CA ILE A 9 1.19 4.78 -10.95
C ILE A 9 -0.11 4.08 -10.58
N VAL A 10 -0.51 3.07 -11.34
CA VAL A 10 -1.70 2.25 -11.07
C VAL A 10 -1.58 1.55 -9.71
N PHE A 11 -0.40 1.02 -9.37
CA PHE A 11 -0.16 0.40 -8.07
C PHE A 11 -0.31 1.39 -6.91
N CYS A 12 0.29 2.57 -7.01
CA CYS A 12 0.14 3.62 -6.00
C CYS A 12 -1.33 4.04 -5.84
N ALA A 13 -2.04 4.25 -6.95
CA ALA A 13 -3.45 4.61 -6.94
C ALA A 13 -4.32 3.51 -6.30
N ALA A 14 -4.05 2.24 -6.62
CA ALA A 14 -4.76 1.11 -6.05
C ALA A 14 -4.57 1.00 -4.54
N ILE A 15 -3.34 1.17 -4.03
CA ILE A 15 -3.08 1.15 -2.58
C ILE A 15 -3.77 2.34 -1.89
N THR A 16 -3.77 3.53 -2.48
CA THR A 16 -4.49 4.69 -1.94
C THR A 16 -5.99 4.46 -1.86
N LEU A 17 -6.56 3.87 -2.91
CA LEU A 17 -7.98 3.51 -2.96
C LEU A 17 -8.30 2.43 -1.91
N MET A 18 -7.41 1.45 -1.72
CA MET A 18 -7.51 0.42 -0.69
C MET A 18 -7.51 1.04 0.72
N LEU A 19 -6.58 1.96 1.00
CA LEU A 19 -6.51 2.66 2.28
C LEU A 19 -7.76 3.49 2.55
N PHE A 20 -8.20 4.26 1.56
CA PHE A 20 -9.39 5.09 1.67
C PHE A 20 -10.65 4.25 1.90
N SER A 21 -10.78 3.13 1.19
CA SER A 21 -11.83 2.14 1.39
C SER A 21 -11.86 1.62 2.83
N ALA A 22 -10.72 1.14 3.33
CA ALA A 22 -10.62 0.55 4.66
C ALA A 22 -10.93 1.56 5.77
N VAL A 23 -10.34 2.76 5.68
CA VAL A 23 -10.37 3.77 6.77
C VAL A 23 -11.60 4.66 6.71
N ALA A 24 -12.04 5.12 5.53
CA ALA A 24 -13.17 6.03 5.43
C ALA A 24 -14.51 5.28 5.40
N PHE A 25 -14.62 4.19 4.65
CA PHE A 25 -15.93 3.57 4.36
C PHE A 25 -16.22 2.32 5.20
N ILE A 26 -15.26 1.38 5.28
CA ILE A 26 -15.50 0.12 5.98
C ILE A 26 -15.41 0.31 7.50
N GLN A 27 -14.42 1.07 7.98
CA GLN A 27 -14.19 1.42 9.38
C GLN A 27 -14.18 0.22 10.34
N ASN A 28 -13.68 -0.94 9.87
CA ASN A 28 -13.63 -2.16 10.66
C ASN A 28 -12.24 -2.34 11.27
N GLU A 29 -12.21 -2.55 12.59
CA GLU A 29 -11.03 -2.79 13.43
C GLU A 29 -10.04 -3.84 12.86
N LYS A 30 -10.54 -4.86 12.15
CA LYS A 30 -9.73 -5.92 11.55
C LYS A 30 -8.74 -5.41 10.49
N PHE A 31 -9.08 -4.32 9.79
CA PHE A 31 -8.19 -3.71 8.80
C PHE A 31 -7.09 -2.84 9.44
N PHE A 32 -7.23 -2.49 10.72
CA PHE A 32 -6.23 -1.76 11.48
C PHE A 32 -5.17 -2.67 12.11
N SER A 33 -5.12 -3.94 11.72
CA SER A 33 -4.07 -4.89 12.14
C SER A 33 -2.64 -4.38 11.84
N SER A 34 -2.50 -3.50 10.84
CA SER A 34 -1.23 -2.85 10.49
C SER A 34 -0.90 -1.61 11.33
N ALA A 35 -1.86 -1.07 12.08
CA ALA A 35 -1.66 0.06 12.99
C ALA A 35 -0.89 -0.36 14.26
N PRO A 36 -0.21 0.56 14.98
CA PRO A 36 0.46 0.21 16.23
C PRO A 36 -0.53 -0.37 17.23
N ARG A 37 -0.11 -1.40 17.99
CA ARG A 37 -0.94 -2.08 19.00
C ARG A 37 -1.56 -1.10 20.01
N GLU A 38 -0.88 0.01 20.27
CA GLU A 38 -1.40 1.09 21.10
C GLU A 38 -2.61 1.77 20.45
N ALA A 39 -2.58 2.08 19.15
CA ALA A 39 -3.74 2.66 18.46
C ALA A 39 -4.88 1.64 18.33
N GLN A 40 -4.58 0.37 18.05
CA GLN A 40 -5.60 -0.69 17.98
C GLN A 40 -6.42 -0.82 19.26
N LYS A 41 -5.80 -0.63 20.44
CA LYS A 41 -6.48 -0.72 21.74
C LYS A 41 -7.45 0.43 22.02
N VAL A 42 -7.27 1.57 21.34
CA VAL A 42 -8.13 2.75 21.53
C VAL A 42 -9.15 2.91 20.41
N ILE A 43 -9.01 2.15 19.31
CA ILE A 43 -9.99 2.16 18.21
C ILE A 43 -11.29 1.52 18.71
N ILE A 44 -12.37 2.28 18.62
CA ILE A 44 -13.72 1.82 18.92
C ILE A 44 -14.40 1.40 17.61
N PRO A 45 -14.97 0.18 17.52
CA PRO A 45 -15.67 -0.25 16.31
C PRO A 45 -16.86 0.67 16.02
N ARG A 46 -16.97 1.10 14.76
CA ARG A 46 -18.06 1.97 14.32
C ARG A 46 -19.19 1.12 13.75
N GLU A 47 -20.28 1.03 14.51
CA GLU A 47 -21.48 0.31 14.06
C GLU A 47 -22.31 1.12 13.05
N LYS A 48 -22.28 2.46 13.16
CA LYS A 48 -22.99 3.37 12.26
C LYS A 48 -22.14 3.69 11.02
N GLU A 49 -22.76 3.60 9.85
CA GLU A 49 -22.17 4.03 8.58
C GLU A 49 -22.14 5.56 8.50
N LEU A 50 -21.15 6.13 7.78
CA LEU A 50 -21.09 7.58 7.53
C LEU A 50 -22.30 8.10 6.76
N PHE A 51 -22.79 7.30 5.82
CA PHE A 51 -24.00 7.52 5.05
C PHE A 51 -24.54 6.16 4.59
N TYR A 52 -25.81 6.11 4.21
CA TYR A 52 -26.46 4.87 3.79
C TYR A 52 -25.71 4.22 2.62
N GLY A 53 -25.21 2.99 2.80
CA GLY A 53 -24.49 2.24 1.77
C GLY A 53 -23.00 2.56 1.68
N ALA A 54 -22.46 3.39 2.58
CA ALA A 54 -21.03 3.70 2.63
C ALA A 54 -20.18 2.44 2.76
N ARG A 55 -20.61 1.47 3.58
CA ARG A 55 -19.88 0.21 3.77
C ARG A 55 -19.87 -0.65 2.52
N THR A 56 -20.98 -0.71 1.78
CA THR A 56 -21.06 -1.41 0.50
C THR A 56 -20.11 -0.81 -0.54
N ILE A 57 -20.07 0.52 -0.63
CA ILE A 57 -19.12 1.25 -1.49
C ILE A 57 -17.68 1.00 -1.05
N GLY A 58 -17.43 0.96 0.26
CA GLY A 58 -16.14 0.58 0.82
C GLY A 58 -15.70 -0.79 0.31
N TRP A 59 -16.53 -1.82 0.48
CA TRP A 59 -16.21 -3.17 0.03
C TRP A 59 -16.01 -3.29 -1.49
N THR A 60 -16.82 -2.62 -2.31
CA THR A 60 -16.63 -2.63 -3.76
C THR A 60 -15.30 -2.00 -4.16
N LEU A 61 -14.94 -0.87 -3.56
CA LEU A 61 -13.64 -0.21 -3.74
C LEU A 61 -12.47 -1.09 -3.24
N MET A 62 -12.66 -1.83 -2.14
CA MET A 62 -11.65 -2.75 -1.63
C MET A 62 -11.37 -3.87 -2.64
N VAL A 63 -12.43 -4.50 -3.17
CA VAL A 63 -12.30 -5.56 -4.18
C VAL A 63 -11.64 -5.01 -5.44
N PHE A 64 -12.06 -3.83 -5.89
CA PHE A 64 -11.50 -3.18 -7.07
C PHE A 64 -10.00 -2.87 -6.91
N SER A 65 -9.58 -2.34 -5.76
CA SER A 65 -8.15 -2.08 -5.50
C SER A 65 -7.32 -3.35 -5.47
N ILE A 66 -7.81 -4.44 -4.85
CA ILE A 66 -7.14 -5.74 -4.87
C ILE A 66 -6.99 -6.25 -6.30
N LEU A 67 -8.05 -6.15 -7.12
CA LEU A 67 -7.99 -6.55 -8.53
C LEU A 67 -6.97 -5.72 -9.32
N MET A 68 -6.87 -4.42 -9.07
CA MET A 68 -5.86 -3.56 -9.70
C MET A 68 -4.44 -3.96 -9.29
N ILE A 69 -4.20 -4.25 -8.00
CA ILE A 69 -2.90 -4.70 -7.48
C ILE A 69 -2.48 -6.01 -8.12
N LEU A 70 -3.40 -7.00 -8.16
CA LEU A 70 -3.16 -8.28 -8.82
C LEU A 70 -2.94 -8.09 -10.32
N GLY A 71 -3.75 -7.25 -10.97
CA GLY A 71 -3.63 -6.90 -12.38
C GLY A 71 -2.26 -6.31 -12.71
N VAL A 72 -1.71 -5.43 -11.86
CA VAL A 72 -0.36 -4.89 -12.02
C VAL A 72 0.69 -6.01 -12.01
N GLY A 73 0.57 -6.98 -11.10
CA GLY A 73 1.45 -8.13 -11.03
C GLY A 73 1.36 -9.01 -12.28
N VAL A 74 0.15 -9.42 -12.66
CA VAL A 74 -0.10 -10.28 -13.83
C VAL A 74 0.39 -9.62 -15.12
N ILE A 75 0.04 -8.35 -15.35
CA ILE A 75 0.46 -7.61 -16.55
C ILE A 75 1.97 -7.43 -16.56
N SER A 76 2.60 -7.20 -15.40
CA SER A 76 4.06 -7.06 -15.32
C SER A 76 4.80 -8.33 -15.74
N ILE A 77 4.28 -9.50 -15.35
CA ILE A 77 4.85 -10.81 -15.68
C ILE A 77 4.59 -11.13 -17.15
N TRP A 78 3.33 -11.03 -17.58
CA TRP A 78 2.90 -11.31 -18.95
C TRP A 78 3.64 -10.48 -19.99
N ASP A 79 3.75 -9.17 -19.76
CA ASP A 79 4.50 -8.27 -20.64
C ASP A 79 5.99 -8.62 -20.68
N GLY A 80 6.55 -9.06 -19.55
CA GLY A 80 7.94 -9.52 -19.50
C GLY A 80 8.17 -10.79 -20.32
N PHE A 81 7.26 -11.77 -20.26
CA PHE A 81 7.35 -12.98 -21.11
C PHE A 81 7.19 -12.65 -22.59
N ARG A 82 6.20 -11.83 -22.94
CA ARG A 82 5.99 -11.40 -24.33
C ARG A 82 7.20 -10.66 -24.90
N SER A 83 7.91 -9.92 -24.05
CA SER A 83 9.07 -9.11 -24.45
C SER A 83 10.41 -9.87 -24.33
N GLY A 84 10.40 -11.14 -23.93
CA GLY A 84 11.62 -11.94 -23.76
C GLY A 84 12.55 -11.41 -22.68
N PHE A 85 12.00 -10.93 -21.56
CA PHE A 85 12.79 -10.28 -20.52
C PHE A 85 13.79 -11.24 -19.88
N THR A 86 15.03 -10.78 -19.71
CA THR A 86 16.04 -11.48 -18.90
C THR A 86 15.80 -11.26 -17.41
N PHE A 87 16.46 -12.06 -16.56
CA PHE A 87 16.40 -11.93 -15.10
C PHE A 87 16.58 -10.47 -14.64
N THR A 88 17.62 -9.80 -15.15
CA THR A 88 17.95 -8.42 -14.79
C THR A 88 16.83 -7.45 -15.15
N GLN A 89 16.16 -7.66 -16.29
CA GLN A 89 15.07 -6.78 -16.72
C GLN A 89 13.82 -6.96 -15.84
N PHE A 90 13.48 -8.19 -15.48
CA PHE A 90 12.43 -8.47 -14.48
C PHE A 90 12.77 -7.88 -13.12
N PHE A 91 14.01 -8.08 -12.66
CA PHE A 91 14.49 -7.57 -11.38
C PHE A 91 14.39 -6.05 -11.30
N VAL A 92 14.94 -5.34 -12.29
CA VAL A 92 14.87 -3.87 -12.36
C VAL A 92 13.43 -3.37 -12.39
N ARG A 93 12.53 -4.04 -13.13
CA ARG A 93 11.11 -3.68 -13.19
C ARG A 93 10.45 -3.76 -11.82
N PHE A 94 10.58 -4.89 -11.12
CA PHE A 94 9.96 -5.09 -9.81
C PHE A 94 10.56 -4.18 -8.76
N VAL A 95 11.90 -4.03 -8.73
CA VAL A 95 12.58 -3.10 -7.82
C VAL A 95 12.08 -1.68 -8.04
N LEU A 96 11.92 -1.23 -9.28
CA LEU A 96 11.43 0.11 -9.59
C LEU A 96 10.01 0.32 -9.05
N ILE A 97 9.09 -0.60 -9.37
CA ILE A 97 7.69 -0.52 -8.91
C ILE A 97 7.63 -0.45 -7.37
N PHE A 98 8.32 -1.37 -6.68
CA PHE A 98 8.31 -1.41 -5.22
C PHE A 98 9.02 -0.22 -4.57
N THR A 99 10.11 0.28 -5.17
CA THR A 99 10.85 1.44 -4.67
C THR A 99 9.99 2.69 -4.76
N VAL A 100 9.38 2.94 -5.91
CA VAL A 100 8.51 4.10 -6.11
C VAL A 100 7.27 4.00 -5.23
N TYR A 101 6.64 2.83 -5.14
CA TYR A 101 5.56 2.60 -4.19
C TYR A 101 5.99 2.93 -2.77
N LYS A 102 7.17 2.48 -2.32
CA LYS A 102 7.59 2.72 -0.95
C LYS A 102 7.88 4.18 -0.65
N ILE A 103 8.45 4.91 -1.62
CA ILE A 103 8.63 6.36 -1.53
C ILE A 103 7.27 7.06 -1.47
N TYR A 104 6.32 6.63 -2.31
CA TYR A 104 4.96 7.16 -2.32
C TYR A 104 4.23 6.91 -0.99
N ASP A 105 4.30 5.70 -0.44
CA ASP A 105 3.72 5.31 0.85
C ASP A 105 4.25 6.21 1.98
N MET A 106 5.56 6.49 1.98
CA MET A 106 6.21 7.33 2.97
C MET A 106 5.86 8.83 2.84
N ILE A 107 5.71 9.35 1.62
CA ILE A 107 5.38 10.76 1.41
C ILE A 107 3.86 10.98 1.55
N CYS A 108 3.06 10.14 0.91
CA CYS A 108 1.62 10.29 0.83
C CYS A 108 0.94 9.79 2.11
N PHE A 109 1.24 8.59 2.61
CA PHE A 109 0.56 8.09 3.80
C PHE A 109 1.20 8.58 5.09
N ASP A 110 2.52 8.41 5.25
CA ASP A 110 3.18 8.78 6.51
C ASP A 110 3.22 10.30 6.71
N TYR A 111 3.64 11.07 5.69
CA TYR A 111 3.76 12.52 5.83
C TYR A 111 2.44 13.26 5.54
N PHE A 112 1.82 13.05 4.39
CA PHE A 112 0.65 13.84 4.00
C PHE A 112 -0.60 13.41 4.78
N LEU A 113 -0.94 12.13 4.75
CA LEU A 113 -2.21 11.62 5.27
C LEU A 113 -2.21 11.51 6.81
N LEU A 114 -1.11 11.03 7.41
CA LEU A 114 -0.98 10.91 8.87
C LEU A 114 -0.57 12.22 9.55
N MET A 115 0.51 12.88 9.11
CA MET A 115 1.00 14.08 9.81
C MET A 115 0.28 15.38 9.42
N LYS A 116 0.08 15.65 8.11
CA LYS A 116 -0.44 16.94 7.66
C LYS A 116 -1.96 17.05 7.77
N TYR A 117 -2.69 16.06 7.26
CA TYR A 117 -4.16 16.08 7.24
C TYR A 117 -4.81 15.36 8.40
N LYS A 118 -4.03 14.65 9.24
CA LYS A 118 -4.54 13.94 10.40
C LYS A 118 -5.73 13.03 10.03
N PHE A 119 -5.69 12.43 8.83
CA PHE A 119 -6.82 11.76 8.21
C PHE A 119 -7.37 10.62 9.08
N PHE A 120 -6.48 9.83 9.71
CA PHE A 120 -6.89 8.81 10.67
C PHE A 120 -7.56 9.40 11.92
N GLN A 121 -7.08 10.53 12.42
CA GLN A 121 -7.64 11.21 13.59
C GLN A 121 -9.00 11.85 13.28
N TYR A 122 -9.25 12.20 12.01
CA TYR A 122 -10.55 12.70 11.57
C TYR A 122 -11.66 11.62 11.69
N TYR A 123 -11.38 10.38 11.25
CA TYR A 123 -12.34 9.28 11.36
C TYR A 123 -12.33 8.60 12.74
N PHE A 124 -11.18 8.61 13.42
CA PHE A 124 -10.97 7.99 14.73
C PHE A 124 -10.32 9.00 15.69
N PRO A 125 -11.09 9.94 16.26
CA PRO A 125 -10.53 10.95 17.15
C PRO A 125 -9.87 10.35 18.40
N GLU A 126 -10.25 9.13 18.81
CA GLU A 126 -9.66 8.47 19.98
C GLU A 126 -8.15 8.19 19.81
N VAL A 127 -7.70 7.99 18.56
CA VAL A 127 -6.28 7.73 18.29
C VAL A 127 -5.42 8.98 18.42
N ASP A 128 -5.99 10.20 18.47
CA ASP A 128 -5.20 11.44 18.58
C ASP A 128 -4.32 11.44 19.84
N SER A 129 -4.79 10.85 20.95
CA SER A 129 -4.00 10.66 22.18
C SER A 129 -2.70 9.84 21.98
N VAL A 130 -2.71 8.90 21.03
CA VAL A 130 -1.57 8.01 20.71
C VAL A 130 -0.65 8.64 19.64
N TYR A 131 -1.20 9.47 18.75
CA TYR A 131 -0.47 10.04 17.62
C TYR A 131 0.06 11.46 17.88
N SER A 132 -0.57 12.25 18.76
CA SER A 132 -0.23 13.66 19.04
C SER A 132 1.15 13.90 19.67
N GLY A 133 1.73 12.89 20.34
CA GLY A 133 3.06 12.97 20.95
C GLY A 133 4.17 12.21 20.21
N ARG A 134 3.80 11.40 19.20
CA ARG A 134 4.81 10.71 18.39
C ARG A 134 5.23 11.60 17.25
N LYS A 135 6.52 11.94 17.20
CA LYS A 135 7.16 12.12 15.89
C LYS A 135 7.01 10.78 15.19
N TYR A 136 5.94 10.61 14.41
CA TYR A 136 5.86 9.61 13.34
C TYR A 136 6.84 10.01 12.21
N GLY A 137 7.99 10.53 12.60
CA GLY A 137 9.15 10.67 11.78
C GLY A 137 9.91 9.37 11.90
N TYR A 138 9.75 8.54 10.88
CA TYR A 138 10.97 8.11 10.21
C TYR A 138 11.84 7.21 11.10
N ASN A 139 11.41 5.96 11.33
CA ASN A 139 12.38 4.94 11.69
C ASN A 139 13.17 4.60 10.42
N ILE A 140 13.96 5.57 9.92
CA ILE A 140 14.69 5.53 8.65
C ILE A 140 15.38 4.21 8.54
N LYS A 141 16.09 3.78 9.59
CA LYS A 141 16.84 2.53 9.60
C LYS A 141 15.98 1.32 9.21
N ARG A 142 14.75 1.23 9.70
CA ARG A 142 13.81 0.14 9.33
C ARG A 142 13.21 0.35 7.94
N GLN A 143 12.90 1.58 7.54
CA GLN A 143 12.38 1.88 6.20
C GLN A 143 13.45 1.66 5.12
N LEU A 144 14.70 2.04 5.38
CA LEU A 144 15.87 1.82 4.54
C LEU A 144 16.22 0.32 4.48
N LEU A 145 16.12 -0.42 5.58
CA LEU A 145 16.29 -1.88 5.56
C LEU A 145 15.22 -2.55 4.68
N LYS A 146 13.95 -2.11 4.79
CA LYS A 146 12.89 -2.59 3.90
C LYS A 146 13.19 -2.25 2.45
N LEU A 147 13.61 -1.01 2.17
CA LEU A 147 13.89 -0.49 0.83
C LEU A 147 15.12 -1.14 0.17
N LEU A 148 16.20 -1.36 0.92
CA LEU A 148 17.48 -1.84 0.39
C LEU A 148 17.68 -3.34 0.48
N VAL A 149 16.95 -4.04 1.36
CA VAL A 149 17.15 -5.48 1.59
C VAL A 149 15.89 -6.28 1.27
N ILE A 150 14.76 -5.94 1.88
CA ILE A 150 13.54 -6.77 1.74
C ILE A 150 12.92 -6.65 0.35
N PHE A 151 12.74 -5.43 -0.16
CA PHE A 151 12.15 -5.24 -1.49
C PHE A 151 13.06 -5.76 -2.62
N PRO A 152 14.39 -5.56 -2.59
CA PRO A 152 15.28 -6.16 -3.58
C PRO A 152 15.31 -7.69 -3.48
N ALA A 153 15.33 -8.28 -2.27
CA ALA A 153 15.28 -9.73 -2.12
C ALA A 153 13.96 -10.33 -2.65
N ALA A 154 12.82 -9.70 -2.35
CA ALA A 154 11.52 -10.12 -2.87
C ALA A 154 11.43 -9.98 -4.40
N SER A 155 12.00 -8.90 -4.95
CA SER A 155 12.07 -8.66 -6.39
C SER A 155 12.98 -9.67 -7.09
N ALA A 156 14.09 -10.06 -6.45
CA ALA A 156 15.00 -11.09 -6.96
C ALA A 156 14.33 -12.46 -6.99
N LEU A 157 13.60 -12.83 -5.94
CA LEU A 157 12.81 -14.07 -5.92
C LEU A 157 11.72 -14.07 -7.00
N ALA A 158 10.97 -12.96 -7.12
CA ALA A 158 9.93 -12.84 -8.15
C ALA A 158 10.51 -12.89 -9.56
N ALA A 159 11.62 -12.20 -9.81
CA ALA A 159 12.32 -12.24 -11.09
C ALA A 159 12.85 -13.64 -11.41
N TRP A 160 13.41 -14.33 -10.41
CA TRP A 160 13.90 -15.70 -10.58
C TRP A 160 12.77 -16.67 -10.94
N ILE A 161 11.65 -16.61 -10.22
CA ILE A 161 10.44 -17.38 -10.53
C ILE A 161 9.98 -17.08 -11.95
N CYS A 162 9.92 -15.81 -12.36
CA CYS A 162 9.54 -15.44 -13.72
C CYS A 162 10.48 -16.07 -14.76
N THR A 163 11.80 -16.05 -14.54
CA THR A 163 12.76 -16.66 -15.47
C THR A 163 12.74 -18.19 -15.53
N LEU A 164 12.08 -18.86 -14.57
CA LEU A 164 11.89 -20.32 -14.64
C LEU A 164 10.69 -20.72 -15.51
N PHE A 165 9.73 -19.81 -15.69
CA PHE A 165 8.45 -20.07 -16.36
C PHE A 165 8.26 -19.31 -17.69
N GLY A 166 9.17 -18.39 -18.02
CA GLY A 166 9.19 -17.63 -19.28
C GLY A 166 10.40 -17.99 -20.12
#